data_AF-A0A7S0ZJ33-F1
#
_entry.id   AF-A0A7S0ZJ33-F1
#
_cell.length_a   1.000
_cell.length_b   1.000
_cell.length_c   1.000
_cell.angle_alpha   90.00
_cell.angle_beta   90.00
_cell.angle_gamma   90.00
#
_symmetry.space_group_name_H-M   'P 1'
#
loop_
_entity.id
_entity.type
_entity.pdbx_description
1 polymer ?
#
loop_
_entity_poly.entity_id
_entity_poly.type
_entity_poly.pdbx_seq_one_letter_code
_entity_poly.pdbx_strand_id
1 'polypeptide(L)'
;MKSDGHVENLEPCERIQKLSEMEVEPNALSHEEKQKKRQNISRIWFLFKRLAIPYWKFNASARWFLIFVVFLALLKSAVSVAFSYTARDFWNALSVKDLPEFKLKSLQYFILICVAVPLVVYYSFKRDVLSMKWRQWLTDTLLHSFFSNRSYYRLESTNSVDNPDQRIADDINSFTRTSVLLALNLLQSIIDLISFSIILISIYP
;
A
#
# COMPACT_ATOMS: atom_id res chain seq x y z
N MET A 1 9.93 -12.15 37.82
CA MET A 1 9.86 -11.15 38.92
C MET A 1 10.34 -11.80 40.22
N LYS A 2 11.66 -12.08 40.31
CA LYS A 2 12.36 -12.57 41.51
C LYS A 2 13.87 -12.53 41.25
N SER A 3 14.50 -11.35 41.22
CA SER A 3 15.97 -11.23 41.20
C SER A 3 16.51 -9.83 41.59
N ASP A 4 15.80 -9.03 42.41
CA ASP A 4 16.34 -7.73 42.86
C ASP A 4 17.08 -7.81 44.21
N GLY A 5 16.90 -8.88 44.99
CA GLY A 5 17.49 -9.00 46.32
C GLY A 5 19.00 -9.32 46.39
N HIS A 6 19.70 -9.34 45.26
CA HIS A 6 21.13 -9.72 45.21
C HIS A 6 22.07 -8.53 44.95
N VAL A 7 21.55 -7.37 44.55
CA VAL A 7 22.36 -6.16 44.28
C VAL A 7 22.59 -5.35 45.56
N GLU A 8 21.71 -5.51 46.55
CA GLU A 8 21.71 -4.73 47.79
C GLU A 8 22.79 -5.18 48.80
N ASN A 9 23.34 -6.38 48.62
CA ASN A 9 24.37 -6.97 49.47
C ASN A 9 25.79 -6.90 48.87
N LEU A 10 25.98 -6.11 47.81
CA LEU A 10 27.28 -5.91 47.17
C LEU A 10 28.03 -4.73 47.78
N GLU A 11 29.34 -4.88 47.92
CA GLU A 11 30.26 -3.84 48.37
C GLU A 11 30.12 -2.58 47.49
N PRO A 12 30.28 -1.36 48.03
CA PRO A 12 29.99 -0.11 47.31
C PRO A 12 30.70 0.02 45.96
N CYS A 13 31.96 -0.42 45.84
CA CYS A 13 32.71 -0.40 44.59
C CYS A 13 32.19 -1.40 43.54
N GLU A 14 31.79 -2.61 43.96
CA GLU A 14 31.19 -3.60 43.05
C GLU A 14 29.82 -3.17 42.56
N ARG A 15 29.06 -2.49 43.43
CA ARG A 15 27.76 -1.92 43.07
C ARG A 15 27.91 -0.83 42.02
N ILE A 16 28.91 0.06 42.18
CA ILE A 16 29.21 1.11 41.20
C ILE A 16 29.70 0.50 39.87
N GLN A 17 30.49 -0.57 39.90
CA GLN A 17 30.93 -1.27 38.69
C GLN A 17 29.77 -2.01 37.99
N LYS A 18 28.86 -2.64 38.73
CA LYS A 18 27.62 -3.21 38.15
C LYS A 18 26.68 -2.13 37.62
N LEU A 19 26.59 -0.99 38.28
CA LEU A 19 25.80 0.15 37.83
C LEU A 19 26.40 0.78 36.58
N SER A 20 27.73 0.83 36.44
CA SER A 20 28.40 1.30 35.22
C SER A 20 28.35 0.29 34.08
N GLU A 21 28.35 -1.02 34.36
CA GLU A 21 28.09 -2.08 33.37
C GLU A 21 26.61 -2.10 32.90
N MET A 22 25.67 -1.69 33.75
CA MET A 22 24.26 -1.48 33.39
C MET A 22 24.02 -0.17 32.63
N GLU A 23 24.96 0.77 32.64
CA GLU A 23 25.02 1.92 31.73
C GLU A 23 25.56 1.47 30.35
N VAL A 24 24.89 0.43 29.83
CA VAL A 24 25.12 -0.26 28.57
C VAL A 24 25.28 0.74 27.44
N GLU A 25 26.38 0.61 26.69
CA GLU A 25 26.69 1.43 25.52
C GLU A 25 25.45 1.72 24.65
N PRO A 26 25.17 2.99 24.33
CA PRO A 26 23.99 3.38 23.54
C PRO A 26 23.98 2.79 22.12
N ASN A 27 25.10 2.25 21.65
CA ASN A 27 25.22 1.68 20.32
C ASN A 27 24.72 0.21 20.23
N ALA A 28 24.95 -0.61 21.26
CA ALA A 28 24.66 -2.05 21.25
C ALA A 28 23.14 -2.36 21.21
N LEU A 29 22.34 -1.65 22.03
CA LEU A 29 20.87 -1.72 21.99
C LEU A 29 20.31 -1.32 20.61
N SER A 30 20.91 -0.31 19.98
CA SER A 30 20.48 0.14 18.64
C SER A 30 20.74 -0.91 17.55
N HIS A 31 21.82 -1.69 17.66
CA HIS A 31 22.20 -2.70 16.67
C HIS A 31 21.31 -3.95 16.76
N GLU A 32 21.03 -4.43 17.97
CA GLU A 32 20.10 -5.55 18.18
C GLU A 32 18.68 -5.19 17.73
N GLU A 33 18.19 -4.00 18.07
CA GLU A 33 16.87 -3.52 17.63
C GLU A 33 16.79 -3.38 16.09
N LYS A 34 17.82 -2.79 15.46
CA LYS A 34 17.91 -2.69 14.00
C LYS A 34 17.93 -4.07 13.35
N GLN A 35 18.65 -5.04 13.92
CA GLN A 35 18.76 -6.41 13.40
C GLN A 35 17.46 -7.20 13.58
N LYS A 36 16.80 -7.08 14.74
CA LYS A 36 15.49 -7.68 15.03
C LYS A 36 14.41 -7.08 14.12
N LYS A 37 14.44 -5.76 13.90
CA LYS A 37 13.55 -5.05 12.98
C LYS A 37 13.77 -5.50 11.53
N ARG A 38 15.02 -5.61 11.06
CA ARG A 38 15.36 -6.14 9.73
C ARG A 38 14.91 -7.59 9.55
N GLN A 39 15.14 -8.46 10.55
CA GLN A 39 14.67 -9.85 10.53
C GLN A 39 13.14 -9.92 10.47
N ASN A 40 12.44 -9.09 11.25
CA ASN A 40 10.99 -9.02 11.23
C ASN A 40 10.46 -8.53 9.86
N ILE A 41 11.06 -7.49 9.27
CA ILE A 41 10.67 -6.97 7.94
C ILE A 41 10.87 -8.04 6.86
N SER A 42 12.00 -8.74 6.87
CA SER A 42 12.27 -9.81 5.90
C SER A 42 11.23 -10.94 5.98
N ARG A 43 10.86 -11.35 7.21
CA ARG A 43 9.81 -12.34 7.44
C ARG A 43 8.44 -11.85 6.96
N ILE A 44 8.06 -10.61 7.30
CA ILE A 44 6.80 -10.01 6.86
C ILE A 44 6.73 -9.95 5.33
N TRP A 45 7.83 -9.54 4.69
CA TRP A 45 7.92 -9.47 3.22
C TRP A 45 7.82 -10.85 2.56
N PHE A 46 8.46 -11.86 3.14
CA PHE A 46 8.34 -13.25 2.70
C PHE A 46 6.90 -13.76 2.82
N LEU A 47 6.25 -13.51 3.97
CA LEU A 47 4.86 -13.87 4.22
C LEU A 47 3.91 -13.19 3.22
N PHE A 48 4.09 -11.87 3.03
CA PHE A 48 3.35 -11.07 2.06
C PHE A 48 3.45 -11.69 0.66
N LYS A 49 4.68 -11.97 0.19
CA LYS A 49 4.92 -12.58 -1.12
C LYS A 49 4.27 -13.95 -1.24
N ARG A 50 4.36 -14.78 -0.20
CA ARG A 50 3.78 -16.13 -0.18
C ARG A 50 2.25 -16.09 -0.33
N LEU A 51 1.58 -15.11 0.28
CA LEU A 51 0.13 -14.93 0.19
C LEU A 51 -0.30 -14.24 -1.13
N ALA A 52 0.48 -13.27 -1.60
CA ALA A 52 0.06 -12.41 -2.72
C ALA A 52 0.39 -12.98 -4.11
N ILE A 53 1.56 -13.61 -4.29
CA ILE A 53 2.04 -14.04 -5.61
C ILE A 53 1.19 -15.15 -6.26
N PRO A 54 0.70 -16.18 -5.53
CA PRO A 54 0.06 -17.33 -6.18
C PRO A 54 -1.15 -16.99 -7.05
N TYR A 55 -2.01 -16.07 -6.59
CA TYR A 55 -3.18 -15.62 -7.36
C TYR A 55 -2.81 -15.13 -8.77
N TRP A 56 -1.78 -14.28 -8.84
CA TRP A 56 -1.33 -13.67 -10.10
C TRP A 56 -0.57 -14.64 -11.00
N LYS A 57 0.07 -15.67 -10.43
CA LYS A 57 0.82 -16.66 -11.22
C LYS A 57 -0.08 -17.71 -11.86
N PHE A 58 -1.02 -18.27 -11.10
CA PHE A 58 -1.81 -19.42 -11.55
C PHE A 58 -3.09 -19.04 -12.30
N ASN A 59 -3.58 -17.81 -12.15
CA ASN A 59 -4.81 -17.36 -12.80
C ASN A 59 -4.52 -16.41 -13.97
N ALA A 60 -4.68 -16.89 -15.21
CA ALA A 60 -4.48 -16.07 -16.41
C ALA A 60 -5.49 -14.92 -16.51
N SER A 61 -6.76 -15.15 -16.15
CA SER A 61 -7.80 -14.12 -16.16
C SER A 61 -7.50 -13.00 -15.16
N ALA A 62 -6.90 -13.31 -14.01
CA ALA A 62 -6.46 -12.31 -13.03
C ALA A 62 -5.36 -11.40 -13.59
N ARG A 63 -4.40 -11.95 -14.36
CA ARG A 63 -3.34 -11.16 -15.00
C ARG A 63 -3.87 -10.20 -16.05
N TRP A 64 -4.74 -10.69 -16.94
CA TRP A 64 -5.38 -9.83 -17.94
C TRP A 64 -6.22 -8.73 -17.30
N PHE A 65 -6.92 -9.05 -16.22
CA PHE A 65 -7.69 -8.06 -15.49
C PHE A 65 -6.81 -7.02 -14.79
N LEU A 66 -5.65 -7.43 -14.24
CA LEU A 66 -4.65 -6.49 -13.72
C LEU A 66 -4.13 -5.57 -14.82
N ILE A 67 -3.72 -6.12 -15.97
CA ILE A 67 -3.22 -5.33 -17.10
C ILE A 67 -4.27 -4.31 -17.54
N PHE A 68 -5.54 -4.72 -17.61
CA PHE A 68 -6.66 -3.84 -17.93
C PHE A 68 -6.82 -2.70 -16.90
N VAL A 69 -6.73 -3.00 -15.60
CA VAL A 69 -6.79 -1.98 -14.55
C VAL A 69 -5.58 -1.03 -14.60
N VAL A 70 -4.39 -1.54 -14.90
CA VAL A 70 -3.18 -0.72 -15.11
C VAL A 70 -3.34 0.19 -16.33
N PHE A 71 -3.90 -0.32 -17.43
CA PHE A 71 -4.21 0.49 -18.60
C PHE A 71 -5.19 1.62 -18.27
N LEU A 72 -6.26 1.34 -17.51
CA LEU A 72 -7.17 2.39 -17.03
C LEU A 72 -6.48 3.40 -16.11
N ALA A 73 -5.51 2.96 -15.28
CA ALA A 73 -4.72 3.87 -14.44
C ALA A 73 -3.88 4.84 -15.30
N LEU A 74 -3.26 4.33 -16.38
CA LEU A 74 -2.53 5.15 -17.35
C LEU A 74 -3.46 6.15 -18.05
N LEU A 75 -4.64 5.70 -18.49
CA LEU A 75 -5.63 6.57 -19.13
C LEU A 75 -6.12 7.68 -18.17
N LYS A 76 -6.32 7.34 -16.89
CA LYS A 76 -6.66 8.31 -15.84
C LYS A 76 -5.54 9.34 -15.62
N SER A 77 -4.28 8.93 -15.68
CA SER A 77 -3.13 9.87 -15.62
C SER A 77 -3.05 10.74 -16.88
N ALA A 78 -3.27 10.19 -18.07
CA ALA A 78 -3.33 10.96 -19.32
C ALA A 78 -4.41 12.06 -19.27
N VAL A 79 -5.57 11.76 -18.70
CA VAL A 79 -6.62 12.76 -18.45
C VAL A 79 -6.15 13.86 -17.49
N SER A 80 -5.39 13.53 -16.43
CA SER A 80 -4.79 14.52 -15.52
C SER A 80 -3.84 15.48 -16.24
N VAL A 81 -3.02 14.94 -17.15
CA VAL A 81 -2.14 15.74 -18.00
C VAL A 81 -2.95 16.63 -18.95
N ALA A 82 -3.98 16.09 -19.61
CA ALA A 82 -4.86 16.88 -20.46
C ALA A 82 -5.52 18.03 -19.70
N PHE A 83 -6.00 17.79 -18.47
CA PHE A 83 -6.54 18.83 -17.59
C PHE A 83 -5.53 19.94 -17.32
N SER A 84 -4.26 19.58 -17.16
CA SER A 84 -3.19 20.54 -16.87
C SER A 84 -2.93 21.49 -18.04
N TYR A 85 -2.92 20.97 -19.28
CA TYR A 85 -2.80 21.79 -20.48
C TYR A 85 -4.06 22.63 -20.74
N THR A 86 -5.25 22.05 -20.65
CA THR A 86 -6.50 22.80 -20.86
C THR A 86 -6.70 23.88 -19.80
N ALA A 87 -6.31 23.63 -18.54
CA ALA A 87 -6.32 24.63 -17.48
C ALA A 87 -5.36 25.79 -17.79
N ARG A 88 -4.14 25.50 -18.28
CA ARG A 88 -3.18 26.54 -18.69
C ARG A 88 -3.77 27.44 -19.77
N ASP A 89 -4.32 26.84 -20.83
CA ASP A 89 -4.90 27.59 -21.95
C ASP A 89 -6.10 28.43 -21.50
N PHE A 90 -6.94 27.89 -20.62
CA PHE A 90 -8.06 28.62 -20.02
C PHE A 90 -7.56 29.86 -19.25
N TRP A 91 -6.55 29.70 -18.39
CA TRP A 91 -5.96 30.82 -17.64
C TRP A 91 -5.30 31.84 -18.55
N ASN A 92 -4.65 31.39 -19.63
CA ASN A 92 -4.03 32.26 -20.61
C ASN A 92 -5.08 33.11 -21.35
N ALA A 93 -6.15 32.49 -21.85
CA ALA A 93 -7.24 33.23 -22.51
C ALA A 93 -7.89 34.27 -21.58
N LEU A 94 -8.03 33.93 -20.30
CA LEU A 94 -8.56 34.83 -19.29
C LEU A 94 -7.61 36.01 -19.00
N SER A 95 -6.29 35.77 -18.96
CA SER A 95 -5.30 36.80 -18.65
C SER A 95 -5.16 37.84 -19.76
N VAL A 96 -5.20 37.41 -21.03
CA VAL A 96 -5.16 38.29 -22.21
C VAL A 96 -6.52 38.91 -22.55
N LYS A 97 -7.57 38.55 -21.80
CA LYS A 97 -8.96 39.01 -21.99
C LYS A 97 -9.53 38.69 -23.37
N ASP A 98 -9.13 37.57 -23.97
CA ASP A 98 -9.65 37.10 -25.24
C ASP A 98 -10.97 36.34 -25.02
N LEU A 99 -12.09 37.02 -25.25
CA LEU A 99 -13.43 36.46 -25.06
C LEU A 99 -13.74 35.26 -25.99
N PRO A 100 -13.47 35.29 -27.32
CA PRO A 100 -13.74 34.14 -28.17
C PRO A 100 -12.89 32.92 -27.78
N GLU A 101 -11.60 33.09 -27.50
CA GLU A 101 -10.74 31.98 -27.06
C GLU A 101 -11.16 31.44 -25.70
N PHE A 102 -11.51 32.33 -24.75
CA PHE A 102 -12.01 31.93 -23.44
C PHE A 102 -13.25 31.05 -23.53
N LYS A 103 -14.23 31.39 -24.39
CA LYS A 103 -15.44 30.58 -24.59
C LYS A 103 -15.11 29.20 -25.14
N LEU A 104 -14.19 29.12 -26.11
CA LEU A 104 -13.75 27.85 -26.69
C LEU A 104 -13.03 26.97 -25.66
N LYS A 105 -12.08 27.52 -24.91
CA LYS A 105 -11.34 26.80 -23.87
C LYS A 105 -12.23 26.38 -22.71
N SER A 106 -13.21 27.21 -22.33
CA SER A 106 -14.22 26.86 -21.33
C SER A 106 -15.06 25.65 -21.75
N LEU A 107 -15.50 25.61 -23.02
CA LEU A 107 -16.26 24.48 -23.55
C LEU A 107 -15.41 23.21 -23.60
N GLN A 108 -14.15 23.32 -24.04
CA GLN A 108 -13.20 22.19 -24.04
C GLN A 108 -12.98 21.64 -22.61
N TYR A 109 -12.84 22.52 -21.63
CA TYR A 109 -12.69 22.13 -20.23
C TYR A 109 -13.94 21.39 -19.70
N PHE A 110 -15.13 21.88 -20.04
CA PHE A 110 -16.38 21.21 -19.68
C PHE A 110 -16.50 19.82 -20.32
N ILE A 111 -16.22 19.70 -21.62
CA ILE A 111 -16.21 18.40 -22.33
C ILE A 111 -15.21 17.44 -21.68
N LEU A 112 -14.02 17.93 -21.32
CA LEU A 112 -13.00 17.14 -20.65
C LEU A 112 -13.51 16.60 -19.30
N ILE A 113 -14.21 17.41 -18.50
CA ILE A 113 -14.87 16.95 -17.26
C ILE A 113 -15.88 15.84 -17.55
N CYS A 114 -16.75 16.04 -18.54
CA CYS A 114 -17.78 15.06 -18.90
C CYS A 114 -17.18 13.69 -19.30
N VAL A 115 -16.00 13.66 -19.90
CA VAL A 115 -15.29 12.42 -20.27
C VAL A 115 -14.49 11.85 -19.10
N ALA A 116 -13.84 12.73 -18.32
CA ALA A 116 -12.96 12.35 -17.23
C ALA A 116 -13.69 11.70 -16.05
N VAL A 117 -14.84 12.25 -15.66
CA VAL A 117 -15.59 11.76 -14.48
C VAL A 117 -16.00 10.29 -14.64
N PRO A 118 -16.66 9.86 -15.75
CA PRO A 118 -16.99 8.46 -15.97
C PRO A 118 -15.76 7.55 -15.96
N LEU A 119 -14.64 7.99 -16.57
CA LEU A 119 -13.40 7.22 -16.58
C LEU A 119 -12.85 7.01 -15.16
N VAL A 120 -12.78 8.06 -14.34
CA VAL A 120 -12.27 7.98 -12.97
C VAL A 120 -13.13 7.06 -12.11
N VAL A 121 -14.46 7.19 -12.22
CA VAL A 121 -15.41 6.32 -11.51
C VAL A 121 -15.28 4.87 -11.97
N TYR A 122 -15.21 4.65 -13.28
CA TYR A 122 -15.05 3.31 -13.85
C TYR A 122 -13.73 2.66 -13.43
N TYR A 123 -12.64 3.41 -13.42
CA TYR A 123 -11.35 2.97 -12.91
C TYR A 123 -11.45 2.56 -11.43
N SER A 124 -12.05 3.39 -10.57
CA SER A 124 -12.24 3.08 -9.15
C SER A 124 -13.04 1.79 -8.98
N PHE A 125 -14.14 1.64 -9.72
CA PHE A 125 -14.96 0.44 -9.69
C PHE A 125 -14.16 -0.82 -10.09
N LYS A 126 -13.38 -0.76 -11.18
CA LYS A 126 -12.59 -1.91 -11.64
C LYS A 126 -11.46 -2.27 -10.70
N ARG A 127 -10.83 -1.29 -10.06
CA ARG A 127 -9.86 -1.50 -8.98
C ARG A 127 -10.50 -2.23 -7.80
N ASP A 128 -11.69 -1.82 -7.39
CA ASP A 128 -12.36 -2.42 -6.23
C ASP A 128 -12.82 -3.86 -6.56
N VAL A 129 -13.30 -4.10 -7.78
CA VAL A 129 -13.58 -5.45 -8.30
C VAL A 129 -12.31 -6.32 -8.33
N LEU A 130 -11.14 -5.77 -8.66
CA LEU A 130 -9.87 -6.50 -8.65
C LEU A 130 -9.52 -6.96 -7.23
N SER A 131 -9.66 -6.07 -6.25
CA SER A 131 -9.47 -6.40 -4.84
C SER A 131 -10.47 -7.47 -4.38
N MET A 132 -11.74 -7.35 -4.74
CA MET A 132 -12.77 -8.32 -4.38
C MET A 132 -12.48 -9.72 -4.95
N LYS A 133 -12.13 -9.82 -6.25
CA LYS A 133 -11.81 -11.11 -6.88
C LYS A 133 -10.60 -11.78 -6.24
N TRP A 134 -9.58 -10.99 -5.92
CA TRP A 134 -8.41 -11.50 -5.21
C TRP A 134 -8.76 -11.96 -3.79
N ARG A 135 -9.61 -11.20 -3.08
CA ARG A 135 -10.14 -11.55 -1.75
C ARG A 135 -10.87 -12.89 -1.76
N GLN A 136 -11.75 -13.09 -2.74
CA GLN A 136 -12.50 -14.34 -2.89
C GLN A 136 -11.55 -15.52 -3.04
N TRP A 137 -10.61 -15.44 -3.98
CA TRP A 137 -9.62 -16.51 -4.21
C TRP A 137 -8.76 -16.81 -2.98
N LEU A 138 -8.32 -15.77 -2.26
CA LEU A 138 -7.46 -15.92 -1.08
C LEU A 138 -8.23 -16.55 0.09
N THR A 139 -9.50 -16.15 0.26
CA THR A 139 -10.41 -16.74 1.25
C THR A 139 -10.61 -18.22 0.97
N ASP A 140 -10.97 -18.59 -0.25
CA ASP A 140 -11.19 -20.00 -0.63
C ASP A 140 -9.93 -20.83 -0.37
N THR A 141 -8.76 -20.32 -0.78
CA THR A 141 -7.47 -21.01 -0.61
C THR A 141 -7.13 -21.24 0.87
N LEU A 142 -7.30 -20.21 1.71
CA LEU A 142 -6.98 -20.30 3.14
C LEU A 142 -8.00 -21.14 3.89
N LEU A 143 -9.28 -21.06 3.53
CA LEU A 143 -10.35 -21.82 4.14
C LEU A 143 -10.21 -23.32 3.82
N HIS A 144 -9.86 -23.67 2.57
CA HIS A 144 -9.49 -25.04 2.21
C HIS A 144 -8.30 -25.55 3.04
N SER A 145 -7.26 -24.72 3.23
CA SER A 145 -6.14 -25.09 4.10
C SER A 145 -6.53 -25.23 5.56
N PHE A 146 -7.48 -24.43 6.05
CA PHE A 146 -7.92 -24.42 7.45
C PHE A 146 -8.72 -25.68 7.81
N PHE A 147 -9.63 -26.10 6.92
CA PHE A 147 -10.40 -27.33 7.10
C PHE A 147 -9.61 -28.61 6.79
N SER A 148 -8.53 -28.50 6.04
CA SER A 148 -7.63 -29.63 5.82
C SER A 148 -6.75 -29.92 7.05
N ASN A 149 -6.43 -31.20 7.25
CA ASN A 149 -5.38 -31.67 8.15
C ASN A 149 -5.61 -31.50 9.68
N ARG A 150 -6.87 -31.47 10.13
CA ARG A 150 -7.26 -31.24 11.55
C ARG A 150 -6.63 -29.98 12.16
N SER A 151 -6.26 -29.01 11.32
CA SER A 151 -5.62 -27.76 11.75
C SER A 151 -6.50 -26.98 12.72
N TYR A 152 -7.83 -27.04 12.53
CA TYR A 152 -8.85 -26.53 13.45
C TYR A 152 -8.65 -27.03 14.89
N TYR A 153 -8.55 -28.35 15.09
CA TYR A 153 -8.40 -28.96 16.42
C TYR A 153 -7.09 -28.57 17.11
N ARG A 154 -6.01 -28.43 16.34
CA ARG A 154 -4.70 -28.01 16.87
C ARG A 154 -4.69 -26.54 17.29
N LEU A 155 -5.48 -25.71 16.61
CA LEU A 155 -5.58 -24.29 16.93
C LEU A 155 -6.43 -24.06 18.18
N GLU A 156 -7.58 -24.75 18.28
CA GLU A 156 -8.41 -24.74 19.50
C GLU A 156 -7.65 -25.29 20.72
N SER A 157 -6.90 -26.39 20.57
CA SER A 157 -6.16 -26.98 21.70
C SER A 157 -5.07 -26.06 22.26
N THR A 158 -4.60 -25.09 21.47
CA THR A 158 -3.53 -24.15 21.88
C THR A 158 -4.11 -22.83 22.42
N ASN A 159 -5.41 -22.58 22.22
CA ASN A 159 -6.15 -21.36 22.62
C ASN A 159 -5.41 -20.04 22.33
N SER A 160 -4.61 -20.01 21.26
CA SER A 160 -3.68 -18.91 20.97
C SER A 160 -4.31 -17.79 20.15
N VAL A 161 -5.45 -18.04 19.51
CA VAL A 161 -6.18 -17.10 18.65
C VAL A 161 -7.68 -17.26 18.88
N ASP A 162 -8.31 -16.19 19.38
CA ASP A 162 -9.76 -16.10 19.55
C ASP A 162 -10.44 -15.77 18.19
N ASN A 163 -11.58 -16.41 17.90
CA ASN A 163 -12.34 -16.32 16.64
C ASN A 163 -11.47 -16.34 15.37
N PRO A 164 -10.77 -17.47 15.09
CA PRO A 164 -9.83 -17.57 13.98
C PRO A 164 -10.48 -17.37 12.62
N ASP A 165 -11.73 -17.76 12.46
CA ASP A 165 -12.55 -17.55 11.26
C ASP A 165 -12.80 -16.06 10.99
N GLN A 166 -13.18 -15.31 12.04
CA GLN A 166 -13.39 -13.87 11.95
C GLN A 166 -12.08 -13.16 11.59
N ARG A 167 -10.98 -13.52 12.25
CA ARG A 167 -9.66 -12.97 11.93
C ARG A 167 -9.25 -13.26 10.50
N ILE A 168 -9.43 -14.48 10.01
CA ILE A 168 -9.13 -14.83 8.62
C ILE A 168 -9.93 -13.94 7.66
N ALA A 169 -11.24 -13.77 7.88
CA ALA A 169 -12.09 -12.96 7.00
C ALA A 169 -11.69 -11.47 7.00
N ASP A 170 -11.52 -10.88 8.19
CA ASP A 170 -11.21 -9.46 8.35
C ASP A 170 -9.79 -9.11 7.87
N ASP A 171 -8.81 -9.94 8.21
CA ASP A 171 -7.41 -9.74 7.82
C ASP A 171 -7.24 -9.86 6.29
N ILE A 172 -7.88 -10.85 5.66
CA ILE A 172 -7.84 -11.02 4.19
C ILE A 172 -8.48 -9.83 3.48
N ASN A 173 -9.60 -9.31 4.01
CA ASN A 173 -10.25 -8.13 3.45
C ASN A 173 -9.32 -6.90 3.50
N SER A 174 -8.77 -6.61 4.67
CA SER A 174 -7.85 -5.48 4.85
C SER A 174 -6.58 -5.65 4.01
N PHE A 175 -6.00 -6.86 4.00
CA PHE A 175 -4.80 -7.20 3.26
C PHE A 175 -4.97 -6.97 1.75
N THR A 176 -6.00 -7.57 1.15
CA THR A 176 -6.23 -7.50 -0.30
C THR A 176 -6.56 -6.09 -0.76
N ARG A 177 -7.45 -5.39 -0.03
CA ARG A 177 -7.86 -4.03 -0.35
C ARG A 177 -6.70 -3.04 -0.25
N THR A 178 -6.00 -3.06 0.88
CA THR A 178 -4.88 -2.13 1.13
C THR A 178 -3.73 -2.40 0.17
N SER A 179 -3.41 -3.67 -0.11
CA SER A 179 -2.34 -4.02 -1.04
C SER A 179 -2.61 -3.53 -2.48
N VAL A 180 -3.84 -3.73 -2.99
CA VAL A 180 -4.24 -3.25 -4.32
C VAL A 180 -4.21 -1.72 -4.37
N LEU A 181 -4.77 -1.06 -3.36
CA LEU A 181 -4.79 0.40 -3.28
C LEU A 181 -3.38 0.97 -3.26
N LEU A 182 -2.50 0.48 -2.38
CA LEU A 182 -1.12 0.94 -2.28
C LEU A 182 -0.35 0.72 -3.58
N ALA A 183 -0.43 -0.46 -4.17
CA ALA A 183 0.30 -0.77 -5.41
C ALA A 183 -0.11 0.15 -6.56
N LEU A 184 -1.42 0.35 -6.76
CA LEU A 184 -1.92 1.17 -7.87
C LEU A 184 -1.78 2.66 -7.60
N ASN A 185 -1.96 3.12 -6.37
CA ASN A 185 -1.73 4.52 -6.01
C ASN A 185 -0.25 4.88 -6.14
N LEU A 186 0.65 4.01 -5.70
CA LEU A 186 2.09 4.23 -5.86
C LEU A 186 2.47 4.30 -7.35
N LEU A 187 1.94 3.40 -8.17
CA LEU A 187 2.13 3.45 -9.62
C LEU A 187 1.63 4.79 -10.19
N GLN A 188 0.43 5.22 -9.83
CA GLN A 188 -0.11 6.51 -10.27
C GLN A 188 0.76 7.68 -9.83
N SER A 189 1.18 7.72 -8.56
CA SER A 189 2.03 8.80 -8.05
C SER A 189 3.36 8.88 -8.79
N ILE A 190 3.96 7.76 -9.17
CA ILE A 190 5.19 7.74 -9.99
C ILE A 190 4.92 8.31 -11.39
N ILE A 191 3.84 7.87 -12.04
CA ILE A 191 3.48 8.36 -13.39
C ILE A 191 3.20 9.86 -13.34
N ASP A 192 2.35 10.30 -12.41
CA ASP A 192 1.97 11.69 -12.25
C ASP A 192 3.21 12.55 -11.94
N LEU A 193 4.11 12.08 -11.06
CA LEU A 193 5.38 12.78 -10.78
C LEU A 193 6.19 12.99 -12.06
N ILE A 194 6.40 11.94 -12.86
CA ILE A 194 7.15 12.04 -14.12
C ILE A 194 6.45 12.99 -15.10
N SER A 195 5.14 12.85 -15.27
CA SER A 195 4.36 13.69 -16.19
C SER A 195 4.40 15.17 -15.79
N PHE A 196 4.21 15.50 -14.52
CA PHE A 196 4.25 16.88 -14.04
C PHE A 196 5.65 17.48 -14.09
N SER A 197 6.70 16.69 -13.82
CA SER A 197 8.08 17.13 -14.03
C SER A 197 8.33 17.52 -15.49
N ILE A 198 7.87 16.71 -16.46
CA ILE A 198 7.99 17.00 -17.89
C ILE A 198 7.21 18.28 -18.25
N ILE A 199 5.98 18.42 -17.75
CA ILE A 199 5.16 19.61 -17.98
C ILE A 199 5.89 20.88 -17.52
N LEU A 200 6.50 20.85 -16.33
CA LEU A 200 7.17 22.00 -15.75
C LEU A 200 8.39 22.42 -16.58
N ILE A 201 9.23 21.47 -16.97
CA ILE A 201 10.39 21.71 -17.84
C ILE A 201 9.94 22.23 -19.21
N SER A 202 8.83 21.73 -19.74
CA SER A 202 8.30 22.19 -21.02
C SER A 202 7.82 23.64 -21.02
N ILE A 203 7.50 24.22 -19.86
CA ILE A 203 7.07 25.63 -19.74
C ILE A 203 8.26 26.57 -19.52
N TYR A 204 9.30 26.12 -18.79
CA TYR A 204 10.52 26.89 -18.52
C TYR A 204 11.73 26.19 -19.14
N PRO A 205 12.03 26.38 -20.44
CA PRO A 205 13.30 25.96 -21.02
C PRO A 205 14.48 26.77 -20.46
#